data_AF-A0A7K5Z6U8-F1
#
_entry.id   AF-A0A7K5Z6U8-F1
#
_cell.length_a   1.000
_cell.length_b   1.000
_cell.length_c   1.000
_cell.angle_alpha   90.00
_cell.angle_beta   90.00
_cell.angle_gamma   90.00
#
_symmetry.space_group_name_H-M   'P 1'
#
loop_
_entity.id
_entity.type
_entity.pdbx_description
1 polymer ?
#
loop_
_entity_poly.entity_id
_entity_poly.type
_entity_poly.pdbx_seq_one_letter_code
_entity_poly.pdbx_strand_id
1 'polypeptide(L)'
;PYYVDINQNLFLEAYLHSSDPDLVLFLDSCVASPTPHNFTAVTYDIIRKGCVRDSTYTRYYSPYRHTVRFKFNAFQFLRYHPLVYLRCELVVCRAYDYSSRCYQGCSRRSRREASS
;
A
#
# COMPACT_ATOMS: atom_id res chain seq x y z
N PRO A 1 -7.23 14.73 -11.62
CA PRO A 1 -5.85 14.21 -11.51
C PRO A 1 -5.08 15.05 -10.49
N TYR A 2 -4.09 14.47 -9.81
CA TYR A 2 -3.24 15.19 -8.87
C TYR A 2 -1.87 15.42 -9.52
N TYR A 3 -1.46 16.68 -9.66
CA TYR A 3 -0.25 17.09 -10.38
C TYR A 3 0.92 17.26 -9.42
N VAL A 4 2.06 16.69 -9.77
CA VAL A 4 3.21 16.52 -8.87
C VAL A 4 4.51 16.58 -9.67
N ASP A 5 5.55 17.12 -9.06
CA ASP A 5 6.89 17.07 -9.60
C ASP A 5 7.57 15.72 -9.26
N ILE A 6 8.51 15.30 -10.10
CA ILE A 6 9.32 14.10 -9.83
C ILE A 6 10.03 14.29 -8.49
N ASN A 7 10.06 13.23 -7.67
CA ASN A 7 10.60 13.20 -6.31
C ASN A 7 9.85 14.05 -5.27
N GLN A 8 8.75 14.71 -5.62
CA GLN A 8 7.89 15.37 -4.64
C GLN A 8 7.26 14.34 -3.70
N ASN A 9 7.21 14.64 -2.40
CA ASN A 9 6.51 13.78 -1.43
C ASN A 9 5.01 13.74 -1.74
N LEU A 10 4.44 12.54 -1.87
CA LEU A 10 3.00 12.30 -1.97
C LEU A 10 2.50 11.74 -0.65
N PHE A 11 1.48 12.37 -0.09
CA PHE A 11 0.86 11.97 1.18
C PHE A 11 -0.53 11.42 0.89
N LEU A 12 -0.80 10.20 1.36
CA LEU A 12 -2.07 9.52 1.16
C LEU A 12 -2.66 9.11 2.50
N GLU A 13 -3.98 9.25 2.59
CA GLU A 13 -4.77 8.78 3.71
C GLU A 13 -5.92 7.93 3.17
N ALA A 14 -6.15 6.80 3.82
CA ALA A 14 -7.37 6.03 3.70
C ALA A 14 -8.06 5.95 5.07
N TYR A 15 -9.36 6.16 5.08
CA TYR A 15 -10.19 6.13 6.28
C TYR A 15 -11.38 5.20 6.04
N LEU A 16 -11.62 4.30 6.98
CA LEU A 16 -12.80 3.43 6.99
C LEU A 16 -13.91 4.12 7.79
N HIS A 17 -15.00 4.48 7.11
CA HIS A 17 -16.18 5.03 7.76
C HIS A 17 -17.05 3.90 8.32
N SER A 18 -17.05 3.73 9.63
CA SER A 18 -17.84 2.73 10.35
C SER A 18 -18.19 3.22 11.75
N SER A 19 -19.33 2.77 12.27
CA SER A 19 -19.72 2.97 13.67
C SER A 19 -19.08 1.96 14.62
N ASP A 20 -18.52 0.86 14.10
CA ASP A 20 -17.86 -0.18 14.90
C ASP A 20 -16.42 0.27 15.29
N PRO A 21 -16.15 0.51 16.58
CA PRO A 21 -14.85 0.99 17.05
C PRO A 21 -13.76 -0.10 17.01
N ASP A 22 -14.14 -1.37 16.86
CA ASP A 22 -13.24 -2.52 16.86
C ASP A 22 -12.80 -2.90 15.44
N LEU A 23 -12.93 -2.02 14.45
CA LEU A 23 -12.37 -2.26 13.12
C LEU A 23 -10.98 -1.64 12.95
N VAL A 24 -10.08 -2.43 12.39
CA VAL A 24 -8.73 -2.03 12.00
C VAL A 24 -8.65 -1.98 10.49
N LEU A 25 -8.18 -0.85 9.95
CA LEU A 25 -7.86 -0.71 8.53
C LEU A 25 -6.37 -0.98 8.32
N PHE A 26 -6.06 -1.86 7.39
CA PHE A 26 -4.70 -2.26 7.05
C PHE A 26 -4.45 -2.10 5.56
N LEU A 27 -3.31 -1.49 5.20
CA LEU A 27 -2.83 -1.42 3.83
C LEU A 27 -2.04 -2.68 3.49
N ASP A 28 -2.65 -3.59 2.73
CA ASP A 28 -1.97 -4.81 2.31
C ASP A 28 -1.04 -4.56 1.14
N SER A 29 -1.57 -4.00 0.05
CA SER A 29 -0.81 -3.79 -1.17
C SER A 29 -1.13 -2.44 -1.77
N CYS A 30 -0.16 -1.74 -2.34
CA CYS A 30 -0.41 -0.63 -3.23
C CYS A 30 0.57 -0.66 -4.39
N VAL A 31 0.01 -0.69 -5.59
CA VAL A 31 0.72 -0.91 -6.84
C VAL A 31 0.43 0.25 -7.77
N ALA A 32 1.46 0.76 -8.42
CA ALA A 32 1.35 1.78 -9.44
C ALA A 32 1.41 1.16 -10.85
N SER A 33 0.69 1.76 -11.80
CA SER A 33 0.73 1.41 -13.22
C SER A 33 0.68 2.67 -14.09
N PRO A 34 1.30 2.68 -15.28
CA PRO A 34 1.12 3.77 -16.26
C PRO A 34 -0.27 3.73 -16.92
N THR A 35 -1.08 2.69 -16.68
CA THR A 35 -2.42 2.54 -17.26
C THR A 35 -3.47 2.32 -16.17
N PRO A 36 -4.72 2.77 -16.38
CA PRO A 36 -5.77 2.63 -15.38
C PRO A 36 -6.32 1.19 -15.23
N HIS A 37 -6.09 0.31 -16.20
CA HIS A 37 -6.75 -1.02 -16.25
C HIS A 37 -5.77 -2.19 -16.19
N ASN A 38 -4.50 -2.00 -16.57
CA ASN A 38 -3.51 -3.08 -16.59
C ASN A 38 -2.49 -2.90 -15.46
N PHE A 39 -2.65 -3.68 -14.40
CA PHE A 39 -1.72 -3.77 -13.26
C PHE A 39 -0.97 -5.11 -13.26
N THR A 40 -0.62 -5.64 -14.44
CA THR A 40 0.13 -6.89 -14.58
C THR A 40 1.33 -6.78 -15.52
N ALA A 41 1.27 -5.94 -16.55
CA ALA A 41 2.34 -5.82 -17.56
C ALA A 41 3.54 -4.98 -17.08
N VAL A 42 3.29 -3.73 -16.67
CA VAL A 42 4.32 -2.81 -16.15
C VAL A 42 3.76 -2.24 -14.85
N THR A 43 4.37 -2.63 -13.73
CA THR A 43 3.93 -2.19 -12.41
C THR A 43 5.10 -1.82 -11.53
N TYR A 44 4.82 -0.98 -10.55
CA TYR A 44 5.75 -0.63 -9.48
C TYR A 44 5.07 -0.87 -8.13
N ASP A 45 5.59 -1.82 -7.36
CA ASP A 45 5.10 -2.13 -6.03
C ASP A 45 5.59 -1.08 -5.04
N ILE A 46 4.67 -0.33 -4.43
CA ILE A 46 5.00 0.60 -3.33
C ILE A 46 5.07 -0.19 -2.02
N ILE A 47 4.02 -1.00 -1.78
CA ILE A 47 3.91 -1.97 -0.70
C ILE A 47 3.20 -3.21 -1.25
N ARG A 48 3.63 -4.40 -0.84
CA ARG A 48 3.05 -5.67 -1.33
C ARG A 48 2.96 -6.65 -0.17
N LYS A 49 1.76 -7.14 0.14
CA LYS A 49 1.50 -8.05 1.26
C LYS A 49 2.04 -7.53 2.60
N GLY A 50 1.80 -6.25 2.88
CA GLY A 50 2.27 -5.53 4.07
C GLY A 50 3.77 -5.25 4.09
N CYS A 51 4.51 -5.68 3.08
CA CYS A 51 5.96 -5.48 2.99
C CYS A 51 6.27 -4.28 2.10
N VAL A 52 6.94 -3.29 2.67
CA VAL A 52 7.39 -2.09 1.95
C VAL A 52 8.38 -2.50 0.85
N ARG A 53 8.20 -1.92 -0.34
CA ARG A 53 9.02 -2.16 -1.54
C ARG A 53 9.65 -0.88 -2.08
N ASP A 54 8.95 0.23 -1.98
CA ASP A 54 9.48 1.56 -2.27
C ASP A 54 10.33 2.07 -1.09
N SER A 55 11.57 2.51 -1.37
CA SER A 55 12.51 2.98 -0.36
C SER A 55 12.18 4.35 0.22
N THR A 56 11.35 5.13 -0.47
CA THR A 56 10.86 6.45 -0.05
C THR A 56 9.56 6.36 0.75
N TYR A 57 8.98 5.15 0.84
CA TYR A 57 7.78 4.90 1.61
C TYR A 57 7.98 5.18 3.10
N THR A 58 7.02 5.86 3.72
CA THR A 58 7.01 6.03 5.17
C THR A 58 5.57 5.97 5.67
N ARG A 59 5.31 5.13 6.68
CA ARG A 59 4.02 5.09 7.37
C ARG A 59 3.97 6.17 8.43
N TYR A 60 2.87 6.92 8.50
CA TYR A 60 2.62 7.86 9.58
C TYR A 60 1.71 7.25 10.64
N TYR A 61 1.98 7.62 11.89
CA TYR A 61 1.13 7.26 13.00
C TYR A 61 -0.27 7.87 12.83
N SER A 62 -1.30 7.09 13.16
CA SER A 62 -2.66 7.54 13.34
C SER A 62 -3.14 7.06 14.71
N PRO A 63 -3.75 7.93 15.53
CA PRO A 63 -4.37 7.50 16.77
C PRO A 63 -5.61 6.60 16.52
N TYR A 64 -6.19 6.67 15.32
CA TYR A 64 -7.36 5.91 14.92
C TYR A 64 -6.97 4.65 14.13
N ARG A 65 -7.41 3.47 14.60
CA ARG A 65 -7.10 2.16 13.99
C ARG A 65 -7.76 1.94 12.64
N HIS A 66 -8.82 2.68 12.34
CA HIS A 66 -9.54 2.65 11.07
C HIS A 66 -8.99 3.66 10.05
N THR A 67 -7.80 4.24 10.31
CA THR A 67 -7.12 5.18 9.42
C THR A 67 -5.72 4.70 9.10
N VAL A 68 -5.35 4.74 7.81
CA VAL A 68 -3.99 4.47 7.34
C VAL A 68 -3.44 5.72 6.67
N ARG A 69 -2.24 6.14 7.07
CA ARG A 69 -1.51 7.27 6.50
C ARG A 69 -0.13 6.83 6.05
N PHE A 70 0.26 7.22 4.85
CA PHE A 70 1.61 6.95 4.36
C PHE A 70 2.05 8.01 3.35
N LYS A 71 3.35 8.09 3.13
CA LYS A 71 3.93 8.80 2.00
C LYS A 71 4.77 7.89 1.14
N PHE A 72 5.01 8.32 -0.09
CA PHE A 72 6.10 7.89 -0.97
C PHE A 72 6.43 9.05 -1.93
N ASN A 73 7.56 9.01 -2.61
CA ASN A 73 7.94 10.06 -3.55
C ASN A 73 7.29 9.83 -4.91
N ALA A 74 6.85 10.91 -5.53
CA ALA A 74 6.37 10.89 -6.90
C ALA A 74 7.47 10.39 -7.84
N PHE A 75 7.07 9.54 -8.78
CA PHE A 75 7.91 9.03 -9.83
C PHE A 75 7.09 9.00 -11.13
N GLN A 76 7.77 8.74 -12.23
CA GLN A 76 7.14 8.49 -13.51
C GLN A 76 7.62 7.15 -14.05
N PHE A 77 6.77 6.49 -14.84
CA PHE A 77 7.22 5.42 -15.72
C PHE A 77 8.06 6.02 -16.88
N LEU A 78 8.39 5.25 -17.93
CA LEU A 78 9.10 5.75 -19.11
C LEU A 78 8.65 7.17 -19.50
N ARG A 79 9.57 8.03 -19.95
CA ARG A 79 9.38 9.49 -20.19
C ARG A 79 8.10 9.89 -20.95
N TYR A 80 7.47 8.97 -21.67
CA TYR A 80 6.26 9.19 -22.47
C TYR A 80 4.94 8.92 -21.73
N HIS A 81 4.98 8.44 -20.49
CA HIS A 81 3.79 8.18 -19.66
C HIS A 81 3.77 9.10 -18.44
N PRO A 82 3.25 10.34 -18.58
CA PRO A 82 3.22 11.32 -17.48
C PRO A 82 2.17 11.01 -16.40
N LEU A 83 1.35 9.96 -16.59
CA LEU A 83 0.29 9.57 -15.67
C LEU A 83 0.67 8.29 -14.93
N VAL A 84 0.42 8.30 -13.62
CA VAL A 84 0.57 7.15 -12.74
C VAL A 84 -0.75 6.89 -12.04
N TYR A 85 -1.23 5.66 -12.13
CA TYR A 85 -2.44 5.19 -11.47
C TYR A 85 -2.07 4.31 -10.30
N LEU A 86 -2.68 4.54 -9.15
CA LEU A 86 -2.49 3.73 -7.95
C LEU A 86 -3.68 2.80 -7.75
N ARG A 87 -3.40 1.54 -7.44
CA ARG A 87 -4.37 0.59 -6.94
C ARG A 87 -3.89 0.07 -5.60
N CYS A 88 -4.56 0.50 -4.53
CA CYS A 88 -4.32 0.00 -3.20
C CYS A 88 -5.40 -1.01 -2.77
N GLU A 89 -4.98 -2.11 -2.18
CA GLU A 89 -5.80 -3.14 -1.55
C GLU A 89 -5.76 -2.90 -0.03
N LEU A 90 -6.92 -2.54 0.51
CA LEU A 90 -7.14 -2.34 1.94
C LEU A 90 -7.86 -3.55 2.52
N VAL A 91 -7.46 -3.95 3.72
CA VAL A 91 -8.08 -5.05 4.46
C VAL A 91 -8.67 -4.50 5.75
N VAL A 92 -9.90 -4.90 6.04
CA VAL A 92 -10.56 -4.59 7.31
C VAL A 92 -10.51 -5.84 8.18
N CYS A 93 -10.02 -5.70 9.41
CA CYS A 93 -10.00 -6.78 10.40
C CYS A 93 -10.67 -6.33 11.69
N ARG A 94 -11.05 -7.30 12.51
CA ARG A 94 -11.42 -7.04 13.89
C ARG A 94 -10.17 -6.71 14.72
N ALA A 95 -10.29 -5.75 15.62
CA ALA A 95 -9.29 -5.44 16.61
C ALA A 95 -9.04 -6.67 17.49
N TYR A 96 -7.78 -6.87 17.88
CA TYR A 96 -7.34 -7.95 18.75
C TYR A 96 -7.50 -9.38 18.19
N ASP A 97 -7.93 -9.54 16.93
CA ASP A 97 -7.79 -10.81 16.22
C ASP A 97 -6.34 -10.98 15.72
N TYR A 98 -5.49 -11.55 16.57
CA TYR A 98 -4.07 -11.77 16.28
C TYR A 98 -3.81 -12.75 15.13
N SER A 99 -4.80 -13.54 14.73
CA SER A 99 -4.69 -14.44 13.57
C SER A 99 -4.98 -13.74 12.24
N SER A 100 -5.63 -12.56 12.30
CA SER A 100 -6.07 -11.80 11.14
C SER A 100 -4.91 -11.32 10.26
N ARG A 101 -5.24 -11.06 8.99
CA ARG A 101 -4.29 -10.51 8.01
C ARG A 101 -3.65 -9.20 8.48
N CYS A 102 -4.37 -8.36 9.23
CA CYS A 102 -3.87 -7.08 9.75
C CYS A 102 -2.72 -7.26 10.75
N TYR A 103 -2.79 -8.29 11.62
CA TYR A 103 -1.75 -8.58 12.63
C TYR A 103 -0.56 -9.35 12.06
N GLN A 104 -0.74 -10.10 10.98
CA GLN A 104 0.36 -10.76 10.27
C GLN A 104 1.41 -9.78 9.70
N GLY A 105 1.05 -8.51 9.49
CA GLY A 105 1.98 -7.48 9.03
C GLY A 105 2.60 -7.79 7.66
N CYS A 106 3.92 -7.69 7.55
CA CYS A 106 4.65 -8.05 6.33
C CYS A 106 4.75 -9.57 6.19
N SER A 107 4.03 -10.13 5.20
CA SER A 107 4.06 -11.55 4.86
C SER A 107 4.89 -11.78 3.60
N ARG A 108 6.17 -12.12 3.78
CA ARG A 108 7.02 -12.63 2.70
C ARG A 108 6.74 -14.13 2.52
N ARG A 109 6.64 -14.63 1.28
CA ARG A 109 6.74 -16.09 1.05
C ARG A 109 8.08 -16.54 1.65
N SER A 110 8.06 -17.50 2.59
CA SER A 110 9.31 -18.17 2.94
C SER A 110 9.82 -18.86 1.68
N ARG A 111 11.12 -18.76 1.43
CA ARG A 111 11.78 -19.60 0.44
C ARG A 111 11.54 -21.02 0.93
N ARG A 112 10.79 -21.85 0.18
CA ARG A 112 10.74 -23.28 0.50
C ARG A 112 12.18 -23.77 0.39
N GLU A 113 12.77 -24.21 1.51
CA GLU A 113 13.95 -25.06 1.44
C GLU A 113 13.53 -26.29 0.64
N ALA A 114 14.13 -26.46 -0.54
CA ALA A 114 14.06 -27.74 -1.20
C ALA A 114 14.89 -28.70 -0.33
N SER A 115 14.20 -29.56 0.43
CA SER A 115 14.84 -30.71 1.07
C SER A 115 15.66 -31.44 0.00
N SER A 116 16.98 -31.49 0.22
CA SER A 116 17.90 -32.33 -0.55
C SER A 116 17.76 -33.79 -0.13
#